data_AF-A0A1Q6FS08-F1
#
_entry.id   AF-A0A1Q6FS08-F1
#
_cell.length_a   1.000
_cell.length_b   1.000
_cell.length_c   1.000
_cell.angle_alpha   90.00
_cell.angle_beta   90.00
_cell.angle_gamma   90.00
#
_symmetry.space_group_name_H-M   'P 1'
#
loop_
_entity.id
_entity.type
_entity.pdbx_description
1 polymer ?
#
loop_
_entity_poly.entity_id
_entity_poly.type
_entity_poly.pdbx_seq_one_letter_code
_entity_poly.pdbx_strand_id
1 'polypeptide(L)'
;MEMRPFSLDTVSKAFLVGAGFSPRQAEVVLRYRDASGGIRSEEQFRRCYVVSDEMADRLLPYIMFTADEVPADDVADDISMVADKAVRALVEINTADSAALISVRGIGPKSVTAIMRYRELLGGFYSVKQLAELDVVTESNYERILTQICCDSCKISKIDINFADPKELIRHPYVSAKALRRIVKQRQLKGGWSGIEEMIDDDIFGREEAERLAPYLRFVRDTIN
;
A
#
# COMPACT_ATOMS: atom_id res chain seq x y z
N MET A 1 14.03 -15.59 -2.34
CA MET A 1 13.35 -16.77 -2.93
C MET A 1 13.34 -16.54 -4.43
N GLU A 2 14.08 -17.33 -5.21
CA GLU A 2 14.12 -17.18 -6.67
C GLU A 2 12.77 -17.60 -7.24
N MET A 3 12.09 -16.66 -7.88
CA MET A 3 10.84 -16.92 -8.60
C MET A 3 11.19 -17.60 -9.93
N ARG A 4 10.49 -18.68 -10.27
CA ARG A 4 10.61 -19.31 -11.59
C ARG A 4 9.66 -18.61 -12.57
N PRO A 5 9.98 -18.55 -13.87
CA PRO A 5 9.07 -18.03 -14.87
C PRO A 5 7.69 -18.72 -14.81
N PHE A 6 6.61 -17.95 -14.90
CA PHE A 6 5.23 -18.42 -14.76
C PHE A 6 4.27 -17.68 -15.69
N SER A 7 3.15 -18.30 -16.07
CA SER A 7 2.08 -17.65 -16.85
C SER A 7 0.92 -17.24 -15.94
N LEU A 8 0.54 -15.95 -15.98
CA LEU A 8 -0.60 -15.42 -15.21
C LEU A 8 -1.93 -16.13 -15.53
N ASP A 9 -2.06 -16.71 -16.72
CA ASP A 9 -3.24 -17.47 -17.12
C ASP A 9 -3.41 -18.76 -16.31
N THR A 10 -2.30 -19.29 -15.77
CA THR A 10 -2.26 -20.61 -15.12
C THR A 10 -2.03 -20.56 -13.62
N VAL A 11 -1.68 -19.40 -13.06
CA VAL A 11 -1.40 -19.28 -11.62
C VAL A 11 -2.66 -19.37 -10.77
N SER A 12 -2.51 -20.01 -9.61
CA SER A 12 -3.57 -20.14 -8.62
C SER A 12 -3.59 -18.95 -7.66
N LYS A 13 -4.69 -18.79 -6.93
CA LYS A 13 -4.80 -17.81 -5.82
C LYS A 13 -3.67 -17.97 -4.82
N ALA A 14 -3.35 -19.22 -4.45
CA ALA A 14 -2.28 -19.53 -3.51
C ALA A 14 -0.89 -19.11 -4.03
N PHE A 15 -0.66 -19.26 -5.34
CA PHE A 15 0.57 -18.80 -5.97
C PHE A 15 0.70 -17.27 -5.92
N LEU A 16 -0.36 -16.54 -6.28
CA LEU A 16 -0.38 -15.09 -6.20
C LEU A 16 -0.16 -14.61 -4.76
N VAL A 17 -0.76 -15.28 -3.78
CA VAL A 17 -0.51 -14.99 -2.36
C VAL A 17 0.97 -15.21 -1.99
N GLY A 18 1.56 -16.32 -2.44
CA GLY A 18 2.98 -16.60 -2.27
C GLY A 18 3.90 -15.59 -2.99
N ALA A 19 3.43 -15.01 -4.10
CA ALA A 19 4.13 -13.97 -4.86
C ALA A 19 4.03 -12.57 -4.23
N GLY A 20 3.35 -12.46 -3.07
CA GLY A 20 3.26 -11.24 -2.27
C GLY A 20 1.94 -10.49 -2.39
N PHE A 21 0.95 -11.01 -3.11
CA PHE A 21 -0.41 -10.46 -3.07
C PHE A 21 -1.11 -10.86 -1.77
N SER A 22 -2.01 -10.02 -1.26
CA SER A 22 -2.98 -10.48 -0.27
C SER A 22 -3.96 -11.50 -0.90
N PRO A 23 -4.63 -12.37 -0.12
CA PRO A 23 -5.66 -13.26 -0.64
C PRO A 23 -6.74 -12.53 -1.45
N ARG A 24 -7.04 -11.29 -1.08
CA ARG A 24 -8.03 -10.46 -1.76
C ARG A 24 -7.50 -9.85 -3.05
N GLN A 25 -6.27 -9.33 -3.07
CA GLN A 25 -5.65 -8.85 -4.31
C GLN A 25 -5.47 -10.00 -5.30
N ALA A 26 -5.07 -11.19 -4.83
CA ALA A 26 -5.01 -12.39 -5.65
C ALA A 26 -6.39 -12.70 -6.26
N GLU A 27 -7.47 -12.57 -5.51
CA GLU A 27 -8.82 -12.79 -6.04
C GLU A 27 -9.24 -11.73 -7.06
N VAL A 28 -8.84 -10.47 -6.89
CA VAL A 28 -9.06 -9.41 -7.88
C VAL A 28 -8.26 -9.65 -9.15
N VAL A 29 -6.98 -10.04 -9.04
CA VAL A 29 -6.13 -10.39 -10.19
C VAL A 29 -6.73 -11.58 -10.95
N LEU A 30 -7.23 -12.61 -10.25
CA LEU A 30 -7.87 -13.77 -10.89
C LEU A 30 -9.19 -13.38 -11.57
N ARG A 31 -10.03 -12.57 -10.93
CA ARG A 31 -11.27 -12.07 -11.57
C ARG A 31 -10.96 -11.21 -12.78
N TYR A 32 -9.95 -10.36 -12.70
CA TYR A 32 -9.48 -9.53 -13.80
C TYR A 32 -9.02 -10.41 -14.97
N ARG A 33 -8.18 -11.42 -14.69
CA ARG A 33 -7.73 -12.43 -15.66
C ARG A 33 -8.90 -13.18 -16.30
N ASP A 34 -9.82 -13.71 -15.50
CA ASP A 34 -10.93 -14.53 -16.00
C ASP A 34 -11.89 -13.67 -16.86
N ALA A 35 -12.08 -12.40 -16.49
CA ALA A 35 -12.89 -11.44 -17.24
C ALA A 35 -12.22 -10.96 -18.53
N SER A 36 -10.90 -10.76 -18.55
CA SER A 36 -10.14 -10.37 -19.74
C SER A 36 -9.83 -11.55 -20.67
N GLY A 37 -10.29 -12.77 -20.31
CA GLY A 37 -9.98 -13.99 -21.04
C GLY A 37 -8.49 -14.37 -20.99
N GLY A 38 -7.75 -13.88 -20.00
CA GLY A 38 -6.30 -14.00 -19.82
C GLY A 38 -5.60 -12.65 -19.67
N ILE A 39 -4.40 -12.63 -19.06
CA ILE A 39 -3.54 -11.44 -18.97
C ILE A 39 -2.33 -11.67 -19.88
N ARG A 40 -2.35 -11.06 -21.06
CA ARG A 40 -1.43 -11.38 -22.17
C ARG A 40 -0.39 -10.31 -22.46
N SER A 41 -0.34 -9.23 -21.68
CA SER A 41 0.67 -8.19 -21.82
C SER A 41 1.06 -7.53 -20.50
N GLU A 42 2.25 -6.94 -20.47
CA GLU A 42 2.71 -6.10 -19.36
C GLU A 42 1.74 -4.95 -19.11
N GLU A 43 1.24 -4.32 -20.17
CA GLU A 43 0.31 -3.20 -20.06
C GLU A 43 -1.00 -3.61 -19.39
N GLN A 44 -1.57 -4.78 -19.74
CA GLN A 44 -2.75 -5.33 -19.06
C GLN A 44 -2.47 -5.64 -17.59
N PHE A 45 -1.29 -6.18 -17.29
CA PHE A 45 -0.92 -6.49 -15.91
C PHE A 45 -0.79 -5.21 -15.05
N ARG A 46 -0.13 -4.17 -15.57
CA ARG A 46 0.00 -2.86 -14.90
C ARG A 46 -1.33 -2.12 -14.78
N ARG A 47 -2.26 -2.30 -15.73
CA ARG A 47 -3.62 -1.74 -15.66
C ARG A 47 -4.48 -2.36 -14.55
N CYS A 48 -4.10 -3.51 -14.01
CA CYS A 48 -4.77 -4.10 -12.86
C CYS A 48 -4.46 -3.27 -11.61
N TYR A 49 -5.37 -2.39 -11.19
CA TYR A 49 -5.11 -1.39 -10.14
C TYR A 49 -4.65 -1.94 -8.76
N VAL A 50 -4.84 -3.24 -8.50
CA VAL A 50 -4.31 -3.91 -7.30
C VAL A 50 -2.82 -4.28 -7.40
N VAL A 51 -2.24 -4.15 -8.59
CA VAL A 51 -0.84 -4.30 -8.92
C VAL A 51 -0.21 -2.91 -8.86
N SER A 52 0.61 -2.65 -7.84
CA SER A 52 1.41 -1.42 -7.80
C SER A 52 2.57 -1.49 -8.81
N ASP A 53 3.14 -0.35 -9.18
CA ASP A 53 4.31 -0.31 -10.07
C ASP A 53 5.47 -1.13 -9.51
N GLU A 54 5.74 -1.07 -8.20
CA GLU A 54 6.77 -1.87 -7.54
C GLU A 54 6.48 -3.39 -7.62
N MET A 55 5.21 -3.78 -7.51
CA MET A 55 4.79 -5.17 -7.65
C MET A 55 4.91 -5.63 -9.09
N ALA A 56 4.54 -4.77 -10.04
CA ALA A 56 4.71 -5.02 -11.46
C ALA A 56 6.20 -5.20 -11.78
N ASP A 57 7.05 -4.24 -11.41
CA ASP A 57 8.49 -4.26 -11.66
C ASP A 57 9.16 -5.49 -11.05
N ARG A 58 8.69 -5.96 -9.89
CA ARG A 58 9.18 -7.18 -9.25
C ARG A 58 8.76 -8.46 -9.98
N LEU A 59 7.54 -8.52 -10.50
CA LEU A 59 6.94 -9.75 -11.04
C LEU A 59 7.13 -9.89 -12.55
N LEU A 60 7.13 -8.79 -13.29
CA LEU A 60 7.27 -8.74 -14.75
C LEU A 60 8.48 -9.51 -15.28
N PRO A 61 9.67 -9.49 -14.65
CA PRO A 61 10.80 -10.30 -15.10
C PRO A 61 10.56 -11.81 -15.11
N TYR A 62 9.53 -12.29 -14.40
CA TYR A 62 9.18 -13.69 -14.26
C TYR A 62 7.87 -14.06 -14.97
N ILE A 63 7.12 -13.09 -15.51
CA ILE A 63 5.84 -13.36 -16.17
C ILE A 63 6.10 -13.73 -17.64
N MET A 64 5.57 -14.88 -18.06
CA MET A 64 5.55 -15.31 -19.45
C MET A 64 4.20 -14.97 -20.07
N PHE A 65 4.21 -14.07 -21.05
CA PHE A 65 3.06 -13.75 -21.87
C PHE A 65 3.01 -14.71 -23.07
N THR A 66 1.87 -15.36 -23.29
CA THR A 66 1.65 -16.17 -24.50
C THR A 66 1.30 -15.23 -25.65
N ALA A 67 2.12 -15.28 -26.70
CA ALA A 67 1.96 -14.46 -27.90
C ALA A 67 0.91 -15.09 -28.83
N ASP A 68 -0.37 -15.05 -28.44
CA ASP A 68 -1.48 -15.38 -29.33
C ASP A 68 -2.48 -14.21 -29.38
N GLU A 69 -2.99 -13.99 -30.59
CA GLU A 69 -3.53 -12.76 -31.17
C GLU A 69 -4.52 -11.96 -30.31
N VAL A 70 -4.29 -10.65 -30.24
CA VAL A 70 -5.18 -9.65 -29.65
C VAL A 70 -6.27 -9.29 -30.67
N PRO A 71 -7.58 -9.41 -30.38
CA PRO A 71 -8.56 -8.56 -31.02
C PRO A 71 -8.48 -7.18 -30.37
N ALA A 72 -8.11 -6.18 -31.16
CA ALA A 72 -8.02 -4.80 -30.74
C ALA A 72 -9.37 -4.26 -30.23
N ASP A 73 -9.27 -3.55 -29.11
CA ASP A 73 -10.01 -2.34 -28.69
C ASP A 73 -11.51 -2.30 -28.34
N ASP A 74 -12.36 -3.30 -28.56
CA ASP A 74 -13.82 -3.05 -28.34
C ASP A 74 -14.46 -3.70 -27.07
N VAL A 75 -13.71 -4.46 -26.24
CA VAL A 75 -14.28 -5.14 -25.04
C VAL A 75 -13.67 -4.65 -23.71
N ALA A 76 -12.63 -3.82 -23.76
CA ALA A 76 -11.89 -3.38 -22.57
C ALA A 76 -12.58 -2.26 -21.79
N ASP A 77 -13.32 -1.37 -22.45
CA ASP A 77 -13.96 -0.21 -21.81
C ASP A 77 -15.14 -0.61 -20.90
N ASP A 78 -15.94 -1.60 -21.30
CA ASP A 78 -17.07 -2.07 -20.48
C ASP A 78 -16.60 -2.85 -19.24
N ILE A 79 -15.52 -3.64 -19.35
CA ILE A 79 -14.96 -4.40 -18.22
C ILE A 79 -14.19 -3.48 -17.26
N SER A 80 -13.45 -2.50 -17.81
CA SER A 80 -12.85 -1.42 -17.04
C SER A 80 -13.92 -0.66 -16.25
N MET A 81 -15.04 -0.26 -16.87
CA MET A 81 -16.15 0.41 -16.18
C MET A 81 -16.78 -0.43 -15.07
N VAL A 82 -16.96 -1.74 -15.25
CA VAL A 82 -17.58 -2.62 -14.25
C VAL A 82 -16.64 -2.86 -13.06
N ALA A 83 -15.36 -3.09 -13.31
CA ALA A 83 -14.34 -3.18 -12.25
C ALA A 83 -14.18 -1.83 -11.53
N ASP A 84 -14.09 -0.73 -12.26
CA ASP A 84 -14.08 0.63 -11.73
C ASP A 84 -15.31 0.94 -10.88
N LYS A 85 -16.49 0.47 -11.28
CA LYS A 85 -17.73 0.66 -10.52
C LYS A 85 -17.74 -0.18 -9.24
N ALA A 86 -17.23 -1.41 -9.29
CA ALA A 86 -17.09 -2.27 -8.11
C ALA A 86 -16.05 -1.72 -7.12
N VAL A 87 -15.04 -1.00 -7.60
CA VAL A 87 -13.99 -0.35 -6.79
C VAL A 87 -14.42 1.02 -6.28
N ARG A 88 -15.12 1.83 -7.09
CA ARG A 88 -15.79 3.07 -6.65
C ARG A 88 -16.85 2.81 -5.58
N ALA A 89 -17.34 1.57 -5.47
CA ALA A 89 -18.21 1.16 -4.38
C ALA A 89 -17.46 0.90 -3.06
N LEU A 90 -16.12 0.73 -3.09
CA LEU A 90 -15.30 0.62 -1.90
C LEU A 90 -14.98 2.02 -1.35
N VAL A 91 -14.99 2.11 -0.02
CA VAL A 91 -14.65 3.34 0.69
C VAL A 91 -13.14 3.46 0.78
N GLU A 92 -12.58 4.49 0.15
CA GLU A 92 -11.15 4.78 0.21
C GLU A 92 -10.78 5.46 1.52
N ILE A 93 -10.10 4.73 2.40
CA ILE A 93 -9.87 5.14 3.79
C ILE A 93 -9.07 6.44 3.93
N ASN A 94 -8.17 6.74 2.98
CA ASN A 94 -7.34 7.94 3.05
C ASN A 94 -8.10 9.22 2.72
N THR A 95 -9.17 9.13 1.93
CA THR A 95 -9.99 10.30 1.52
C THR A 95 -11.41 10.29 2.06
N ALA A 96 -11.84 9.19 2.69
CA ALA A 96 -13.18 9.07 3.24
C ALA A 96 -13.45 10.12 4.33
N ASP A 97 -14.63 10.74 4.28
CA ASP A 97 -15.16 11.53 5.38
C ASP A 97 -15.80 10.62 6.44
N SER A 98 -16.31 11.22 7.52
CA SER A 98 -16.95 10.48 8.59
C SER A 98 -18.20 9.72 8.11
N ALA A 99 -18.98 10.29 7.19
CA ALA A 99 -20.19 9.66 6.65
C ALA A 99 -19.86 8.42 5.81
N ALA A 100 -18.84 8.51 4.94
CA ALA A 100 -18.35 7.39 4.15
C ALA A 100 -17.79 6.27 5.03
N LEU A 101 -17.03 6.60 6.09
CA LEU A 101 -16.55 5.60 7.04
C LEU A 101 -17.69 4.91 7.81
N ILE A 102 -18.71 5.66 8.24
CA ILE A 102 -19.90 5.09 8.91
C ILE A 102 -20.67 4.13 7.99
N SER A 103 -20.65 4.35 6.68
CA SER A 103 -21.34 3.48 5.72
C SER A 103 -20.74 2.07 5.63
N VAL A 104 -19.50 1.89 6.08
CA VAL A 104 -18.79 0.61 6.08
C VAL A 104 -19.31 -0.27 7.23
N ARG A 105 -19.91 -1.42 6.89
CA ARG A 105 -20.40 -2.35 7.92
C ARG A 105 -19.23 -2.84 8.78
N GLY A 106 -19.34 -2.63 10.09
CA GLY A 106 -18.29 -2.93 11.07
C GLY A 106 -17.60 -1.69 11.64
N ILE A 107 -17.79 -0.51 11.04
CA ILE A 107 -17.28 0.77 11.55
C ILE A 107 -18.43 1.52 12.25
N GLY A 108 -18.34 1.62 13.58
CA GLY A 108 -19.26 2.43 14.37
C GLY A 108 -18.73 3.85 14.61
N PRO A 109 -19.54 4.77 15.18
CA PRO A 109 -19.13 6.16 15.44
C PRO A 109 -17.83 6.31 16.23
N LYS A 110 -17.58 5.43 17.21
CA LYS A 110 -16.31 5.40 17.97
C LYS A 110 -15.12 5.01 17.09
N SER A 111 -15.31 4.03 16.20
CA SER A 111 -14.27 3.57 15.28
C SER A 111 -13.91 4.65 14.28
N VAL A 112 -14.88 5.44 13.79
CA VAL A 112 -14.64 6.57 12.88
C VAL A 112 -13.67 7.57 13.49
N THR A 113 -13.93 8.03 14.70
CA THR A 113 -13.08 9.01 15.38
C THR A 113 -11.65 8.49 15.56
N ALA A 114 -11.50 7.21 15.94
CA ALA A 114 -10.19 6.58 16.09
C ALA A 114 -9.47 6.43 14.74
N ILE A 115 -10.16 5.98 13.70
CA ILE A 115 -9.62 5.82 12.34
C ILE A 115 -9.16 7.17 11.79
N MET A 116 -9.97 8.22 11.89
CA MET A 116 -9.61 9.55 11.41
C MET A 116 -8.41 10.12 12.15
N ARG A 117 -8.40 10.02 13.49
CA ARG A 117 -7.26 10.48 14.31
C ARG A 117 -5.99 9.72 13.94
N TYR A 118 -6.07 8.41 13.77
CA TYR A 118 -4.91 7.59 13.44
C TYR A 118 -4.42 7.83 12.01
N ARG A 119 -5.34 8.05 11.06
CA ARG A 119 -5.02 8.51 9.70
C ARG A 119 -4.21 9.80 9.72
N GLU A 120 -4.63 10.78 10.51
CA GLU A 120 -3.93 12.06 10.66
C GLU A 120 -2.53 11.87 11.27
N LEU A 121 -2.38 11.01 12.27
CA LEU A 121 -1.08 10.72 12.91
C LEU A 121 -0.10 9.99 11.98
N LEU A 122 -0.60 9.07 11.16
CA LEU A 122 0.21 8.38 10.13
C LEU A 122 0.51 9.29 8.93
N GLY A 123 -0.32 10.29 8.66
CA GLY A 123 -0.34 10.99 7.37
C GLY A 123 -1.06 10.21 6.26
N GLY A 124 -1.74 9.10 6.60
CA GLY A 124 -2.43 8.21 5.69
C GLY A 124 -2.20 6.73 6.03
N PHE A 125 -3.14 5.87 5.71
CA PHE A 125 -2.91 4.43 5.75
C PHE A 125 -2.08 4.01 4.53
N TYR A 126 -1.05 3.20 4.76
CA TYR A 126 -0.32 2.49 3.71
C TYR A 126 -0.98 1.15 3.37
N SER A 127 -1.61 0.53 4.36
CA SER A 127 -2.34 -0.70 4.17
C SER A 127 -3.59 -0.72 5.04
N VAL A 128 -4.67 -1.31 4.51
CA VAL A 128 -5.89 -1.57 5.30
C VAL A 128 -5.58 -2.42 6.54
N LYS A 129 -4.50 -3.20 6.53
CA LYS A 129 -4.04 -4.01 7.68
C LYS A 129 -3.76 -3.20 8.94
N GLN A 130 -3.34 -1.95 8.79
CA GLN A 130 -3.05 -1.07 9.92
C GLN A 130 -4.31 -0.70 10.72
N LEU A 131 -5.52 -0.95 10.19
CA LEU A 131 -6.75 -0.87 10.99
C LEU A 131 -6.74 -1.81 12.19
N ALA A 132 -6.11 -2.98 12.07
CA ALA A 132 -5.99 -3.94 13.17
C ALA A 132 -5.08 -3.44 14.32
N GLU A 133 -4.36 -2.34 14.13
CA GLU A 133 -3.56 -1.69 15.17
C GLU A 133 -4.41 -0.78 16.07
N LEU A 134 -5.68 -0.55 15.72
CA LEU A 134 -6.62 0.23 16.51
C LEU A 134 -7.38 -0.67 17.47
N ASP A 135 -7.37 -0.34 18.77
CA ASP A 135 -8.10 -1.07 19.82
C ASP A 135 -9.61 -1.20 19.56
N VAL A 136 -10.17 -0.31 18.73
CA VAL A 136 -11.58 -0.29 18.35
C VAL A 136 -11.93 -1.26 17.21
N VAL A 137 -10.93 -1.89 16.59
CA VAL A 137 -11.08 -2.84 15.49
C VAL A 137 -10.89 -4.25 16.05
N THR A 138 -11.97 -5.02 16.10
CA THR A 138 -11.96 -6.43 16.51
C THR A 138 -11.77 -7.32 15.30
N GLU A 139 -11.22 -8.52 15.46
CA GLU A 139 -11.05 -9.47 14.35
C GLU A 139 -12.36 -9.71 13.56
N SER A 140 -13.49 -9.81 14.27
CA SER A 140 -14.82 -10.00 13.68
C SER A 140 -15.37 -8.80 12.89
N ASN A 141 -14.95 -7.56 13.20
CA ASN A 141 -15.34 -6.39 12.42
C ASN A 141 -14.36 -6.13 11.28
N TYR A 142 -13.08 -6.45 11.50
CA TYR A 142 -12.00 -6.28 10.55
C TYR A 142 -12.26 -7.04 9.24
N GLU A 143 -12.65 -8.31 9.29
CA GLU A 143 -12.99 -9.07 8.08
C GLU A 143 -14.10 -8.43 7.25
N ARG A 144 -15.13 -7.89 7.92
CA ARG A 144 -16.24 -7.21 7.23
C ARG A 144 -15.77 -5.90 6.61
N ILE A 145 -14.91 -5.16 7.30
CA ILE A 145 -14.34 -3.91 6.83
C ILE A 145 -13.48 -4.14 5.58
N LEU A 146 -12.65 -5.18 5.58
CA LEU A 146 -11.82 -5.55 4.42
C LEU A 146 -12.64 -5.78 3.15
N THR A 147 -13.93 -6.10 3.27
CA THR A 147 -14.80 -6.30 2.10
C THR A 147 -15.29 -5.03 1.41
N GLN A 148 -15.19 -3.88 2.09
CA GLN A 148 -15.85 -2.63 1.73
C GLN A 148 -14.89 -1.44 1.72
N ILE A 149 -13.64 -1.62 2.17
CA ILE A 149 -12.61 -0.58 2.20
C ILE A 149 -11.48 -0.89 1.21
N CYS A 150 -10.95 0.16 0.62
CA CYS A 150 -9.67 0.16 -0.09
C CYS A 150 -8.71 1.20 0.52
N CYS A 151 -7.44 1.11 0.14
CA CYS A 151 -6.37 1.98 0.62
C CYS A 151 -5.45 2.33 -0.54
N ASP A 152 -5.31 3.61 -0.84
CA ASP A 152 -4.40 4.17 -1.82
C ASP A 152 -3.21 4.85 -1.11
N SER A 153 -2.05 4.21 -1.16
CA SER A 153 -0.81 4.69 -0.53
C SER A 153 -0.23 5.93 -1.19
N CYS A 154 -0.64 6.29 -2.41
CA CYS A 154 -0.21 7.52 -3.08
C CYS A 154 -0.76 8.78 -2.38
N LYS A 155 -1.80 8.60 -1.55
CA LYS A 155 -2.44 9.69 -0.80
C LYS A 155 -1.80 9.93 0.57
N ILE A 156 -0.70 9.26 0.88
CA ILE A 156 0.05 9.45 2.13
C ILE A 156 0.84 10.75 2.06
N SER A 157 0.68 11.58 3.09
CA SER A 157 1.54 12.75 3.33
C SER A 157 2.85 12.28 3.96
N LYS A 158 3.91 12.19 3.14
CA LYS A 158 5.23 11.76 3.61
C LYS A 158 5.94 12.85 4.43
N ILE A 159 6.67 12.42 5.44
CA ILE A 159 7.47 13.26 6.33
C ILE A 159 8.88 13.36 5.79
N ASP A 160 9.40 14.59 5.71
CA ASP A 160 10.80 14.81 5.36
C ASP A 160 11.71 14.48 6.55
N ILE A 161 12.39 13.33 6.50
CA ILE A 161 13.14 12.85 7.66
C ILE A 161 14.40 13.67 7.95
N ASN A 162 14.86 14.51 7.03
CA ASN A 162 16.04 15.35 7.24
C ASN A 162 15.66 16.70 7.86
N PHE A 163 14.50 17.24 7.50
CA PHE A 163 14.12 18.61 7.84
C PHE A 163 12.88 18.76 8.74
N ALA A 164 12.04 17.74 8.89
CA ALA A 164 10.80 17.84 9.67
C ALA A 164 11.04 18.21 11.15
N ASP A 165 10.12 18.97 11.74
CA ASP A 165 10.20 19.39 13.14
C ASP A 165 10.17 18.16 14.08
N PRO A 166 11.05 18.05 15.09
CA PRO A 166 11.01 16.95 16.05
C PRO A 166 9.65 16.73 16.73
N LYS A 167 8.86 17.79 16.94
CA LYS A 167 7.51 17.72 17.52
C LYS A 167 6.48 17.11 16.58
N GLU A 168 6.70 17.20 15.27
CA GLU A 168 5.87 16.54 14.28
C GLU A 168 6.23 15.06 14.20
N LEU A 169 7.52 14.75 14.10
CA LEU A 169 8.04 13.37 14.02
C LEU A 169 7.56 12.51 15.18
N ILE A 170 7.61 13.02 16.42
CA ILE A 170 7.22 12.25 17.61
C ILE A 170 5.72 11.95 17.70
N ARG A 171 4.88 12.64 16.92
CA ARG A 171 3.45 12.33 16.83
C ARG A 171 3.19 11.09 15.98
N HIS A 172 4.11 10.75 15.09
CA HIS A 172 3.95 9.60 14.21
C HIS A 172 3.98 8.30 15.04
N PRO A 173 2.99 7.39 14.88
CA PRO A 173 2.85 6.20 15.73
C PRO A 173 4.07 5.28 15.77
N TYR A 174 4.86 5.26 14.70
CA TYR A 174 6.05 4.40 14.58
C TYR A 174 7.36 5.10 14.99
N VAL A 175 7.31 6.36 15.42
CA VAL A 175 8.51 7.08 15.89
C VAL A 175 8.53 7.09 17.41
N SER A 176 9.42 6.29 17.99
CA SER A 176 9.64 6.29 19.45
C SER A 176 10.46 7.50 19.90
N ALA A 177 10.35 7.89 21.18
CA ALA A 177 11.20 8.94 21.75
C ALA A 177 12.70 8.60 21.69
N LYS A 178 13.04 7.29 21.71
CA LYS A 178 14.41 6.83 21.51
C LYS A 178 14.86 7.12 20.08
N ALA A 179 14.08 6.71 19.09
CA ALA A 179 14.37 6.96 17.69
C ALA A 179 14.48 8.47 17.40
N LEU A 180 13.56 9.30 17.91
CA LEU A 180 13.60 10.75 17.75
C LEU A 180 14.92 11.36 18.23
N ARG A 181 15.38 11.00 19.43
CA ARG A 181 16.65 11.50 19.97
C ARG A 181 17.83 11.15 19.06
N ARG A 182 17.83 9.93 18.50
CA ARG A 182 18.86 9.49 17.56
C ARG A 182 18.77 10.24 16.24
N ILE A 183 17.55 10.45 15.72
CA ILE A 183 17.32 11.22 14.50
C ILE A 183 17.92 12.63 14.65
N VAL A 184 17.56 13.35 15.71
CA VAL A 184 18.03 14.72 15.94
C VAL A 184 19.55 14.77 16.09
N LYS A 185 20.14 13.84 16.86
CA LYS A 185 21.58 13.76 17.03
C LYS A 185 22.29 13.53 15.69
N GLN A 186 21.82 12.58 14.91
CA GLN A 186 22.51 12.16 13.68
C GLN A 186 22.33 13.19 12.55
N ARG A 187 21.20 13.90 12.50
CA ARG A 187 21.02 15.08 11.62
C ARG A 187 22.12 16.12 11.85
N GLN A 188 22.49 16.40 13.10
CA GLN A 188 23.55 17.36 13.44
C GLN A 188 24.96 16.87 13.06
N LEU A 189 25.19 15.55 13.06
CA LEU A 189 26.52 14.99 12.82
C LEU A 189 26.85 14.81 11.34
N LYS A 190 25.93 14.28 10.53
CA LYS A 190 26.19 13.94 9.12
C LYS A 190 25.27 14.62 8.10
N GLY A 191 24.31 15.41 8.55
CA GLY A 191 23.41 16.17 7.67
C GLY A 191 22.17 15.41 7.17
N GLY A 192 21.90 14.20 7.68
CA GLY A 192 20.69 13.42 7.36
C GLY A 192 20.99 12.12 6.62
N TRP A 193 19.97 11.55 5.96
CA TRP A 193 20.03 10.27 5.25
C TRP A 193 19.50 10.39 3.83
N SER A 194 19.94 9.47 2.96
CA SER A 194 19.41 9.35 1.60
C SER A 194 18.49 8.15 1.38
N GLY A 195 18.33 7.30 2.38
CA GLY A 195 17.40 6.18 2.37
C GLY A 195 17.23 5.53 3.74
N ILE A 196 16.24 4.64 3.83
CA ILE A 196 15.90 3.96 5.08
C ILE A 196 17.02 3.02 5.55
N GLU A 197 17.76 2.39 4.63
CA GLU A 197 18.84 1.47 4.98
C GLU A 197 19.97 2.16 5.77
N GLU A 198 20.32 3.40 5.39
CA GLU A 198 21.32 4.16 6.15
C GLU A 198 20.86 4.47 7.59
N MET A 199 19.54 4.54 7.82
CA MET A 199 18.99 4.72 9.17
C MET A 199 19.10 3.44 9.99
N ILE A 200 19.02 2.27 9.34
CA ILE A 200 19.27 0.97 9.98
C ILE A 200 20.75 0.81 10.31
N ASP A 201 21.65 1.20 9.40
CA ASP A 201 23.10 1.13 9.62
C ASP A 201 23.57 2.06 10.76
N ASP A 202 22.95 3.23 10.89
CA ASP A 202 23.12 4.14 12.02
C ASP A 202 22.37 3.70 13.29
N ASP A 203 21.76 2.50 13.24
CA ASP A 203 20.97 1.84 14.28
C ASP A 203 19.74 2.67 14.73
N ILE A 204 19.35 3.72 13.99
CA ILE A 204 18.20 4.59 14.31
C ILE A 204 16.93 3.77 14.51
N PHE A 205 16.73 2.79 13.63
CA PHE A 205 15.59 1.87 13.61
C PHE A 205 16.08 0.43 13.45
N GLY A 206 15.37 -0.50 14.09
CA GLY A 206 15.44 -1.91 13.70
C GLY A 206 14.80 -2.15 12.33
N ARG A 207 15.04 -3.32 11.72
CA ARG A 207 14.50 -3.68 10.40
C ARG A 207 12.97 -3.57 10.34
N GLU A 208 12.27 -4.11 11.34
CA GLU A 208 10.81 -4.07 11.38
C GLU A 208 10.26 -2.63 11.55
N GLU A 209 10.89 -1.82 12.40
CA GLU A 209 10.52 -0.41 12.58
C GLU A 209 10.73 0.38 11.28
N ALA A 210 11.85 0.13 10.60
CA ALA A 210 12.18 0.71 9.30
C ALA A 210 11.17 0.33 8.22
N GLU A 211 10.77 -0.95 8.12
CA GLU A 211 9.75 -1.41 7.17
C GLU A 211 8.40 -0.71 7.38
N ARG A 212 7.99 -0.51 8.64
CA ARG A 212 6.75 0.19 8.97
C ARG A 212 6.81 1.69 8.66
N LEU A 213 7.97 2.31 8.82
CA LEU A 213 8.18 3.74 8.58
C LEU A 213 8.47 4.08 7.12
N ALA A 214 9.09 3.18 6.35
CA ALA A 214 9.53 3.44 4.98
C ALA A 214 8.46 4.10 4.08
N PRO A 215 7.17 3.68 4.11
CA PRO A 215 6.13 4.32 3.28
C PRO A 215 5.87 5.79 3.61
N TYR A 216 6.20 6.20 4.83
CA TYR A 216 5.91 7.51 5.41
C TYR A 216 7.06 8.48 5.31
N LEU A 217 8.25 8.02 4.94
CA LEU A 217 9.43 8.88 4.91
C LEU A 217 9.76 9.31 3.48
N ARG A 218 10.22 10.55 3.38
CA ARG A 218 10.84 11.11 2.18
C ARG A 218 12.25 11.55 2.52
N PHE A 219 13.18 11.21 1.63
CA PHE A 219 14.59 11.54 1.74
C PHE A 219 14.93 12.53 0.63
N VAL A 220 14.73 13.81 0.87
CA VAL A 220 15.15 14.85 -0.08
C VAL A 220 16.63 15.13 0.17
N ARG A 221 17.44 15.06 -0.90
CA ARG A 221 18.75 15.69 -0.91
C ARG A 221 18.54 17.15 -1.29
N ASP A 222 19.19 18.08 -0.57
CA ASP A 222 19.39 19.41 -1.13
C ASP A 222 20.17 19.22 -2.45
N THR A 223 19.46 19.32 -3.57
CA THR A 223 20.10 19.67 -4.84
C THR A 223 20.52 21.12 -4.71
N ILE A 224 21.68 21.35 -4.09
CA ILE A 224 22.41 22.60 -4.26
C ILE A 224 22.98 22.53 -5.68
N ASN A 225 22.37 23.29 -6.59
CA ASN A 225 22.97 23.74 -7.83
C ASN A 225 22.88 25.26 -7.86
#